data_AF-A0AB36WR70-F1
#
_entry.id   AF-A0AB36WR70-F1
#
_cell.length_a   1.000
_cell.length_b   1.000
_cell.length_c   1.000
_cell.angle_alpha   90.00
_cell.angle_beta   90.00
_cell.angle_gamma   90.00
#
_symmetry.space_group_name_H-M   'P 1'
#
loop_
_entity.id
_entity.type
_entity.pdbx_description
1 polymer ?
#
loop_
_entity_poly.entity_id
_entity_poly.type
_entity_poly.pdbx_seq_one_letter_code
_entity_poly.pdbx_strand_id
1 'polypeptide(L)'
;MKQSFNLRLANETIAKDAQQLGVSIEALENISIEVSAEIIQQPALQLVLTYQVTLHSQILANQFNWPIWQQTQVNFTDYLWEETCLECFIAGSEVDGSKVNNEDIVTSDQIEPHKTPLQQATAYIEINASPDGRYAVYQFESYRNPAALPPVPLYETDGTTRASINWRNCKELADRSGENPLSSTPTVVQTPAHYERSFSLPITQLPNQQYAVANMRIEQIHPCVILWFGETDLYFASGHASPPDFHNRDYWPNFEL
;
A
#
# COMPACT_ATOMS: atom_id res chain seq x y z
N MET A 1 -12.95 -0.25 -14.09
CA MET A 1 -13.58 -0.79 -12.87
C MET A 1 -12.89 -0.14 -11.67
N LYS A 2 -13.62 0.35 -10.67
CA LYS A 2 -13.06 1.15 -9.56
C LYS A 2 -13.65 0.74 -8.22
N GLN A 3 -12.80 0.55 -7.21
CA GLN A 3 -13.19 0.34 -5.81
C GLN A 3 -12.41 1.31 -4.93
N SER A 4 -13.08 1.88 -3.91
CA SER A 4 -12.46 2.79 -2.93
C SER A 4 -12.37 2.13 -1.56
N PHE A 5 -11.31 2.44 -0.83
CA PHE A 5 -10.97 1.93 0.48
C PHE A 5 -10.74 3.11 1.43
N ASN A 6 -11.52 3.19 2.50
CA ASN A 6 -11.29 4.15 3.56
C ASN A 6 -10.44 3.49 4.64
N LEU A 7 -9.21 3.95 4.82
CA LEU A 7 -8.28 3.36 5.78
C LEU A 7 -8.49 3.98 7.16
N ARG A 8 -8.29 3.17 8.18
CA ARG A 8 -8.44 3.55 9.59
C ARG A 8 -7.11 3.39 10.30
N LEU A 9 -6.85 4.27 11.27
CA LEU A 9 -5.68 4.18 12.14
C LEU A 9 -5.76 2.94 13.05
N ALA A 10 -4.65 2.21 13.17
CA ALA A 10 -4.44 1.22 14.23
C ALA A 10 -4.51 1.91 15.60
N ASN A 11 -5.29 1.38 16.53
CA ASN A 11 -5.68 2.13 17.74
C ASN A 11 -4.99 1.65 19.02
N GLU A 12 -4.13 0.63 18.95
CA GLU A 12 -3.48 0.01 20.11
C GLU A 12 -2.58 0.99 20.86
N THR A 13 -1.88 1.86 20.13
CA THR A 13 -0.91 2.82 20.68
C THR A 13 -1.39 4.27 20.61
N ILE A 14 -2.63 4.52 20.16
CA ILE A 14 -3.11 5.86 19.79
C ILE A 14 -2.96 6.92 20.88
N ALA A 15 -3.14 6.56 22.16
CA ALA A 15 -2.97 7.50 23.27
C ALA A 15 -1.50 7.90 23.47
N LYS A 16 -0.58 6.95 23.30
CA LYS A 16 0.87 7.19 23.37
C LYS A 16 1.33 8.02 22.17
N ASP A 17 0.86 7.67 20.98
CA ASP A 17 1.23 8.35 19.74
C ASP A 17 0.73 9.80 19.72
N ALA A 18 -0.51 10.03 20.18
CA ALA A 18 -1.08 11.37 20.33
C ALA A 18 -0.26 12.23 21.31
N GLN A 19 0.17 11.64 22.43
CA GLN A 19 1.04 12.31 23.39
C GLN A 19 2.40 12.66 22.78
N GLN A 20 3.04 11.74 22.07
CA GLN A 20 4.34 11.98 21.42
C GLN A 20 4.27 13.07 20.35
N LEU A 21 3.20 13.08 19.56
CA LEU A 21 2.97 14.06 18.50
C LEU A 21 2.42 15.41 19.00
N GLY A 22 2.10 15.51 20.29
CA GLY A 22 1.57 16.73 20.91
C GLY A 22 0.17 17.11 20.39
N VAL A 23 -0.67 16.12 20.09
CA VAL A 23 -2.04 16.31 19.59
C VAL A 23 -3.07 15.55 20.43
N SER A 24 -4.36 15.80 20.18
CA SER A 24 -5.42 14.98 20.77
C SER A 24 -5.56 13.64 20.04
N ILE A 25 -6.14 12.64 20.71
CA ILE A 25 -6.52 11.36 20.08
C ILE A 25 -7.46 11.64 18.90
N GLU A 26 -8.44 12.51 19.07
CA GLU A 26 -9.37 12.94 18.02
C GLU A 26 -8.64 13.50 16.79
N ALA A 27 -7.51 14.21 16.98
CA ALA A 27 -6.73 14.72 15.85
C ALA A 27 -6.09 13.60 15.02
N LEU A 28 -5.70 12.49 15.65
CA LEU A 28 -5.20 11.30 14.95
C LEU A 28 -6.35 10.53 14.28
N GLU A 29 -7.48 10.38 14.95
CA GLU A 29 -8.67 9.72 14.39
C GLU A 29 -9.25 10.48 13.19
N ASN A 30 -9.07 11.80 13.14
CA ASN A 30 -9.48 12.66 12.04
C ASN A 30 -8.50 12.68 10.85
N ILE A 31 -7.41 11.90 10.88
CA ILE A 31 -6.61 11.65 9.68
C ILE A 31 -7.45 10.83 8.71
N SER A 32 -7.73 11.40 7.53
CA SER A 32 -8.53 10.72 6.51
C SER A 32 -7.61 10.20 5.41
N ILE A 33 -7.67 8.90 5.15
CA ILE A 33 -6.96 8.27 4.03
C ILE A 33 -7.95 7.49 3.18
N GLU A 34 -8.11 7.91 1.93
CA GLU A 34 -8.85 7.18 0.92
C GLU A 34 -7.87 6.63 -0.12
N VAL A 35 -8.01 5.35 -0.44
CA VAL A 35 -7.28 4.72 -1.53
C VAL A 35 -8.27 4.23 -2.57
N SER A 36 -8.08 4.59 -3.84
CA SER A 36 -8.86 4.02 -4.92
C SER A 36 -8.02 3.06 -5.75
N ALA A 37 -8.54 1.86 -5.99
CA ALA A 37 -7.98 0.88 -6.90
C ALA A 37 -8.84 0.85 -8.17
N GLU A 38 -8.22 1.10 -9.32
CA GLU A 38 -8.92 1.17 -10.60
C GLU A 38 -8.21 0.33 -11.66
N ILE A 39 -8.95 -0.56 -12.33
CA ILE A 39 -8.48 -1.23 -13.54
C ILE A 39 -8.82 -0.36 -14.74
N ILE A 40 -7.76 0.05 -15.45
CA ILE A 40 -7.82 0.86 -16.66
C ILE A 40 -6.99 0.25 -17.78
N GLN A 41 -7.25 0.69 -19.00
CA GLN A 41 -6.55 0.22 -20.21
C GLN A 41 -5.85 1.40 -20.91
N GLN A 42 -4.58 1.75 -20.61
CA GLN A 42 -3.75 2.69 -21.42
C GLN A 42 -2.23 2.64 -21.10
N PRO A 43 -1.33 2.44 -22.08
CA PRO A 43 -1.52 1.74 -23.37
C PRO A 43 -1.73 0.22 -23.17
N ALA A 44 -1.29 -0.30 -22.01
CA ALA A 44 -1.55 -1.65 -21.54
C ALA A 44 -2.60 -1.63 -20.42
N LEU A 45 -3.07 -2.81 -20.05
CA LEU A 45 -3.97 -2.99 -18.92
C LEU A 45 -3.21 -2.82 -17.61
N GLN A 46 -3.76 -2.03 -16.69
CA GLN A 46 -3.08 -1.63 -15.46
C GLN A 46 -4.06 -1.60 -14.29
N LEU A 47 -3.58 -2.03 -13.12
CA LEU A 47 -4.17 -1.71 -11.82
C LEU A 47 -3.56 -0.39 -11.33
N VAL A 48 -4.36 0.65 -11.23
CA VAL A 48 -3.96 1.96 -10.69
C VAL A 48 -4.37 2.04 -9.23
N LEU A 49 -3.46 2.51 -8.40
CA LEU A 49 -3.69 2.83 -7.00
C LEU A 49 -3.46 4.33 -6.81
N THR A 50 -4.45 5.02 -6.25
CA THR A 50 -4.39 6.44 -5.91
C THR A 50 -4.64 6.59 -4.43
N TYR A 51 -3.64 7.10 -3.71
CA TYR A 51 -3.69 7.37 -2.28
C TYR A 51 -3.91 8.85 -2.06
N GLN A 52 -4.94 9.20 -1.30
CA GLN A 52 -5.25 10.56 -0.87
C GLN A 52 -5.19 10.61 0.66
N VAL A 53 -4.35 11.48 1.20
CA VAL A 53 -4.14 11.69 2.63
C VAL A 53 -4.55 13.10 2.99
N THR A 54 -5.40 13.24 3.99
CA THR A 54 -5.84 14.53 4.51
C THR A 54 -5.56 14.64 6.00
N LEU A 55 -4.81 15.69 6.36
CA LEU A 55 -4.51 16.05 7.75
C LEU A 55 -5.32 17.31 8.13
N HIS A 56 -6.26 17.13 9.05
CA HIS A 56 -7.09 18.23 9.56
C HIS A 56 -6.38 19.04 10.67
N SER A 57 -5.43 18.42 11.38
CA SER A 57 -4.63 19.10 12.41
C SER A 57 -3.44 19.82 11.79
N GLN A 58 -3.34 21.13 12.00
CA GLN A 58 -2.18 21.91 11.56
C GLN A 58 -0.89 21.47 12.26
N ILE A 59 -0.97 20.98 13.50
CA ILE A 59 0.19 20.48 14.24
C ILE A 59 0.76 19.25 13.54
N LEU A 60 -0.11 18.32 13.09
CA LEU A 60 0.30 17.17 12.30
C LEU A 60 0.85 17.60 10.94
N ALA A 61 0.15 18.50 10.24
CA ALA A 61 0.59 18.99 8.93
C ALA A 61 1.97 19.65 8.96
N ASN A 62 2.32 20.34 10.06
CA ASN A 62 3.62 20.98 10.23
C ASN A 62 4.74 19.97 10.57
N GLN A 63 4.41 18.83 11.17
CA GLN A 63 5.35 17.76 11.50
C GLN A 63 5.52 16.76 10.36
N PHE A 64 4.52 16.64 9.49
CA PHE A 64 4.48 15.66 8.42
C PHE A 64 5.31 16.09 7.22
N ASN A 65 6.35 15.32 6.91
CA ASN A 65 7.13 15.49 5.70
C ASN A 65 6.62 14.54 4.61
N TRP A 66 5.80 15.04 3.68
CA TRP A 66 5.45 14.29 2.47
C TRP A 66 6.56 14.43 1.43
N PRO A 67 7.29 13.35 1.08
CA PRO A 67 8.41 13.45 0.17
C PRO A 67 8.03 14.02 -1.20
N ILE A 68 8.87 14.92 -1.70
CA ILE A 68 8.73 15.47 -3.05
C ILE A 68 9.14 14.39 -4.04
N TRP A 69 8.29 14.14 -5.03
CA TRP A 69 8.57 13.16 -6.08
C TRP A 69 9.74 13.61 -6.97
N GLN A 70 10.66 12.69 -7.27
CA GLN A 70 11.83 12.95 -8.10
C GLN A 70 12.03 11.83 -9.12
N GLN A 71 12.01 12.17 -10.41
CA GLN A 71 12.24 11.20 -11.50
C GLN A 71 13.55 10.43 -11.35
N THR A 72 14.59 11.08 -10.82
CA THR A 72 15.92 10.47 -10.62
C THR A 72 15.98 9.49 -9.47
N GLN A 73 14.98 9.47 -8.59
CA GLN A 73 14.86 8.53 -7.47
C GLN A 73 14.00 7.31 -7.80
N VAL A 74 13.34 7.28 -8.96
CA VAL A 74 12.48 6.16 -9.37
C VAL A 74 13.33 4.92 -9.61
N ASN A 75 13.41 4.06 -8.59
CA ASN A 75 14.17 2.81 -8.62
C ASN A 75 13.64 1.83 -7.56
N PHE A 76 13.92 0.55 -7.78
CA PHE A 76 13.68 -0.49 -6.78
C PHE A 76 14.54 -0.22 -5.54
N THR A 77 13.93 -0.09 -4.36
CA THR A 77 14.60 0.20 -3.08
C THR A 77 13.95 -0.58 -1.95
N ASP A 78 14.75 -1.30 -1.16
CA ASP A 78 14.27 -2.07 -0.02
C ASP A 78 14.05 -1.20 1.23
N TYR A 79 13.34 -1.76 2.23
CA TYR A 79 13.12 -1.15 3.56
C TYR A 79 12.29 0.15 3.55
N LEU A 80 11.44 0.35 2.54
CA LEU A 80 10.58 1.54 2.45
C LEU A 80 9.53 1.64 3.55
N TRP A 81 9.24 0.55 4.28
CA TRP A 81 8.34 0.54 5.42
C TRP A 81 8.92 1.23 6.66
N GLU A 82 10.20 1.62 6.66
CA GLU A 82 10.85 2.38 7.73
C GLU A 82 10.58 3.90 7.65
N GLU A 83 9.82 4.34 6.63
CA GLU A 83 9.45 5.73 6.38
C GLU A 83 7.97 5.83 5.95
N THR A 84 7.54 7.01 5.49
CA THR A 84 6.18 7.15 4.92
C THR A 84 6.06 6.25 3.68
N CYS A 85 5.20 5.25 3.76
CA CYS A 85 5.08 4.20 2.75
C CYS A 85 3.62 4.00 2.34
N LEU A 86 3.39 3.93 1.03
CA LEU A 86 2.11 3.59 0.42
C LEU A 86 2.20 2.13 0.00
N GLU A 87 1.46 1.28 0.69
CA GLU A 87 1.57 -0.16 0.54
C GLU A 87 0.31 -0.76 -0.08
N CYS A 88 0.45 -1.84 -0.83
CA CYS A 88 -0.67 -2.60 -1.34
C CYS A 88 -0.34 -4.08 -1.43
N PHE A 89 -1.17 -4.89 -0.78
CA PHE A 89 -1.07 -6.34 -0.85
C PHE A 89 -2.13 -6.89 -1.79
N ILE A 90 -1.73 -7.85 -2.63
CA ILE A 90 -2.60 -8.44 -3.65
C ILE A 90 -2.52 -9.95 -3.53
N ALA A 91 -3.68 -10.61 -3.44
CA ALA A 91 -3.77 -12.07 -3.43
C ALA A 91 -4.95 -12.60 -4.24
N GLY A 92 -4.87 -13.89 -4.57
CA GLY A 92 -5.97 -14.68 -5.08
C GLY A 92 -5.50 -16.07 -5.48
N SER A 93 -6.19 -16.72 -6.41
CA SER A 93 -5.79 -18.06 -6.85
C SER A 93 -4.79 -18.01 -8.00
N GLU A 94 -3.99 -19.07 -8.14
CA GLU A 94 -3.23 -19.29 -9.36
C GLU A 94 -4.14 -19.39 -10.59
N VAL A 95 -3.62 -18.98 -11.74
CA VAL A 95 -4.28 -19.13 -13.04
C VAL A 95 -4.02 -20.55 -13.55
N ASP A 96 -5.10 -21.31 -13.80
CA ASP A 96 -5.04 -22.70 -14.28
C ASP A 96 -4.20 -22.81 -15.57
N GLY A 97 -3.04 -23.46 -15.46
CA GLY A 97 -2.02 -23.55 -16.52
C GLY A 97 -0.59 -23.68 -15.98
N SER A 98 -0.35 -23.23 -14.75
CA SER A 98 0.96 -23.30 -14.06
C SER A 98 1.02 -24.44 -13.04
N LYS A 99 0.59 -25.65 -13.40
CA LYS A 99 0.76 -26.82 -12.52
C LYS A 99 2.24 -27.17 -12.42
N VAL A 100 2.90 -26.76 -11.34
CA VAL A 100 3.95 -27.58 -10.73
C VAL A 100 3.26 -28.44 -9.68
N ASN A 101 3.35 -29.75 -9.85
CA ASN A 101 2.72 -30.73 -8.97
C ASN A 101 3.22 -30.55 -7.54
N ASN A 102 2.39 -30.01 -6.65
CA ASN A 102 2.57 -30.19 -5.21
C ASN A 102 1.50 -31.15 -4.70
N GLU A 103 1.65 -32.43 -5.06
CA GLU A 103 1.26 -33.49 -4.14
C GLU A 103 2.28 -33.47 -3.00
N ASP A 104 1.98 -32.76 -1.92
CA ASP A 104 2.51 -33.02 -0.58
C ASP A 104 1.73 -32.18 0.44
N ILE A 105 0.52 -32.65 0.76
CA ILE A 105 -0.17 -32.25 1.99
C ILE A 105 0.62 -32.89 3.14
N VAL A 106 1.66 -32.21 3.60
CA VAL A 106 2.32 -32.56 4.87
C VAL A 106 1.47 -31.96 5.99
N THR A 107 0.76 -32.84 6.68
CA THR A 107 0.13 -32.56 7.97
C THR A 107 1.20 -32.14 8.98
N SER A 108 1.36 -30.84 9.24
CA SER A 108 2.10 -30.35 10.40
C SER A 108 1.11 -30.04 11.54
N ASP A 109 1.06 -30.96 12.49
CA ASP A 109 0.38 -30.81 13.78
C ASP A 109 1.06 -29.74 14.64
N GLN A 110 0.80 -28.46 14.37
CA GLN A 110 0.92 -27.35 15.34
C GLN A 110 -0.14 -26.29 15.03
N ILE A 111 -1.40 -26.61 15.35
CA ILE A 111 -2.55 -25.72 15.17
C ILE A 111 -2.72 -24.91 16.46
N GLU A 112 -2.49 -23.59 16.40
CA GLU A 112 -3.13 -22.68 17.36
C GLU A 112 -4.65 -22.71 17.14
N PRO A 113 -5.50 -22.74 18.18
CA PRO A 113 -6.85 -23.31 18.06
C PRO A 113 -7.89 -22.48 17.30
N HIS A 114 -7.52 -21.37 16.62
CA HIS A 114 -8.50 -20.38 16.17
C HIS A 114 -8.28 -19.77 14.77
N LYS A 115 -7.45 -20.34 13.89
CA LYS A 115 -7.30 -19.82 12.51
C LYS A 115 -7.51 -20.89 11.44
N THR A 116 -8.31 -20.56 10.42
CA THR A 116 -8.58 -21.44 9.28
C THR A 116 -7.30 -21.63 8.45
N PRO A 117 -6.76 -22.86 8.28
CA PRO A 117 -5.42 -23.11 7.71
C PRO A 117 -5.18 -22.62 6.26
N LEU A 118 -6.23 -22.31 5.51
CA LEU A 118 -6.15 -22.06 4.06
C LEU A 118 -5.63 -20.67 3.67
N GLN A 119 -5.83 -19.62 4.47
CA GLN A 119 -5.45 -18.25 4.08
C GLN A 119 -3.97 -17.94 4.38
N GLN A 120 -3.35 -18.69 5.29
CA GLN A 120 -1.92 -18.56 5.57
C GLN A 120 -1.03 -19.27 4.55
N ALA A 121 -1.57 -20.22 3.76
CA ALA A 121 -0.81 -21.11 2.89
C ALA A 121 -0.68 -20.64 1.43
N THR A 122 -1.13 -19.42 1.13
CA THR A 122 -1.28 -18.93 -0.25
C THR A 122 -0.34 -17.79 -0.57
N ALA A 123 0.19 -17.81 -1.79
CA ALA A 123 1.06 -16.77 -2.27
C ALA A 123 0.34 -15.41 -2.37
N TYR A 124 1.11 -14.34 -2.22
CA TYR A 124 0.66 -12.97 -2.40
C TYR A 124 1.81 -12.06 -2.82
N ILE A 125 1.45 -10.87 -3.30
CA ILE A 125 2.38 -9.83 -3.71
C ILE A 125 2.21 -8.64 -2.77
N GLU A 126 3.30 -7.97 -2.47
CA GLU A 126 3.33 -6.71 -1.72
C GLU A 126 3.99 -5.64 -2.60
N ILE A 127 3.39 -4.46 -2.66
CA ILE A 127 3.93 -3.29 -3.33
C ILE A 127 4.17 -2.24 -2.26
N ASN A 128 5.40 -1.75 -2.14
CA ASN A 128 5.77 -0.68 -1.24
C ASN A 128 6.23 0.52 -2.08
N ALA A 129 5.66 1.69 -1.84
CA ALA A 129 5.97 2.89 -2.62
C ALA A 129 6.17 4.10 -1.71
N SER A 130 7.36 4.68 -1.74
CA SER A 130 7.61 5.97 -1.11
C SER A 130 7.08 7.09 -2.00
N PRO A 131 6.44 8.15 -1.46
CA PRO A 131 5.94 9.26 -2.25
C PRO A 131 6.99 9.98 -3.13
N ASP A 132 8.28 9.75 -2.87
CA ASP A 132 9.39 10.35 -3.62
C ASP A 132 9.70 9.68 -4.97
N GLY A 133 9.15 8.49 -5.23
CA GLY A 133 9.39 7.75 -6.46
C GLY A 133 10.04 6.38 -6.27
N ARG A 134 10.67 6.12 -5.11
CA ARG A 134 11.22 4.79 -4.79
C ARG A 134 10.09 3.78 -4.60
N TYR A 135 10.34 2.54 -4.97
CA TYR A 135 9.36 1.46 -4.82
C TYR A 135 10.03 0.10 -4.58
N ALA A 136 9.27 -0.87 -4.12
CA ALA A 136 9.62 -2.29 -4.17
C ALA A 136 8.36 -3.10 -4.46
N VAL A 137 8.53 -4.21 -5.15
CA VAL A 137 7.46 -5.19 -5.38
C VAL A 137 8.01 -6.55 -4.97
N TYR A 138 7.39 -7.16 -3.97
CA TYR A 138 7.82 -8.41 -3.36
C TYR A 138 6.83 -9.52 -3.62
N GLN A 139 7.32 -10.75 -3.55
CA GLN A 139 6.51 -11.96 -3.61
C GLN A 139 6.68 -12.77 -2.33
N PHE A 140 5.59 -13.41 -1.92
CA PHE A 140 5.54 -14.32 -0.81
C PHE A 140 4.81 -15.58 -1.23
N GLU A 141 5.28 -16.74 -0.80
CA GLU A 141 4.65 -18.06 -1.01
C GLU A 141 3.50 -18.28 -0.02
N SER A 142 3.59 -17.65 1.14
CA SER A 142 2.64 -17.74 2.25
C SER A 142 2.92 -16.62 3.25
N TYR A 143 2.16 -16.54 4.34
CA TYR A 143 2.30 -15.50 5.38
C TYR A 143 3.79 -15.27 5.78
N ARG A 144 4.35 -14.12 5.35
CA ARG A 144 5.75 -13.72 5.58
C ARG A 144 6.79 -14.78 5.19
N ASN A 145 6.47 -15.65 4.23
CA ASN A 145 7.35 -16.70 3.75
C ASN A 145 7.70 -16.45 2.27
N PRO A 146 8.99 -16.46 1.88
CA PRO A 146 10.16 -16.64 2.74
C PRO A 146 10.35 -15.48 3.72
N ALA A 147 10.78 -15.80 4.95
CA ALA A 147 11.01 -14.81 6.01
C ALA A 147 12.36 -14.06 5.86
N ALA A 148 12.88 -13.98 4.64
CA ALA A 148 14.15 -13.32 4.35
C ALA A 148 13.98 -11.79 4.37
N LEU A 149 15.03 -11.07 4.79
CA LEU A 149 15.12 -9.62 4.72
C LEU A 149 16.35 -9.20 3.90
N PRO A 150 16.18 -8.35 2.85
CA PRO A 150 14.89 -7.85 2.35
C PRO A 150 14.03 -8.98 1.75
N PRO A 151 12.69 -8.81 1.67
CA PRO A 151 11.82 -9.80 1.06
C PRO A 151 12.20 -10.07 -0.40
N VAL A 152 11.81 -11.25 -0.90
CA VAL A 152 12.16 -11.67 -2.26
C VAL A 152 11.46 -10.76 -3.28
N PRO A 153 12.21 -10.08 -4.18
CA PRO A 153 11.59 -9.28 -5.23
C PRO A 153 10.72 -10.14 -6.14
N LEU A 154 9.60 -9.58 -6.59
CA LEU A 154 8.84 -10.14 -7.70
C LEU A 154 9.64 -9.93 -8.99
N TYR A 155 9.82 -11.00 -9.76
CA TYR A 155 10.48 -10.95 -11.06
C TYR A 155 9.47 -11.02 -12.21
N GLU A 156 9.80 -10.38 -13.32
CA GLU A 156 9.08 -10.52 -14.58
C GLU A 156 9.27 -11.95 -15.15
N THR A 157 8.61 -12.24 -16.27
CA THR A 157 8.64 -13.57 -16.90
C THR A 157 10.03 -14.04 -17.35
N ASP A 158 11.00 -13.12 -17.45
CA ASP A 158 12.39 -13.45 -17.76
C ASP A 158 13.16 -14.02 -16.56
N GLY A 159 12.61 -13.94 -15.35
CA GLY A 159 13.22 -14.39 -14.10
C GLY A 159 14.41 -13.55 -13.63
N THR A 160 14.71 -12.42 -14.27
CA THR A 160 15.89 -11.59 -13.98
C THR A 160 15.57 -10.12 -13.77
N THR A 161 14.54 -9.60 -14.45
CA THR A 161 14.08 -8.23 -14.32
C THR A 161 13.11 -8.15 -13.15
N ARG A 162 13.34 -7.22 -12.21
CA ARG A 162 12.41 -6.97 -11.12
C ARG A 162 11.15 -6.29 -11.64
N ALA A 163 9.99 -6.73 -11.17
CA ALA A 163 8.73 -6.08 -11.48
C ALA A 163 8.77 -4.59 -11.06
N SER A 164 8.13 -3.76 -11.87
CA SER A 164 8.12 -2.31 -11.70
C SER A 164 6.71 -1.74 -11.61
N ILE A 165 6.59 -0.59 -10.94
CA ILE A 165 5.39 0.24 -10.96
C ILE A 165 5.61 1.46 -11.86
N ASN A 166 4.52 2.01 -12.38
CA ASN A 166 4.53 3.23 -13.18
C ASN A 166 3.91 4.37 -12.40
N TRP A 167 4.70 5.38 -12.06
CA TRP A 167 4.20 6.58 -11.40
C TRP A 167 3.29 7.39 -12.32
N ARG A 168 2.22 7.97 -11.75
CA ARG A 168 1.21 8.76 -12.47
C ARG A 168 1.15 10.20 -11.94
N ASN A 169 0.67 11.11 -12.80
CA ASN A 169 0.45 12.53 -12.51
C ASN A 169 1.69 13.27 -11.96
N CYS A 170 2.90 12.79 -12.26
CA CYS A 170 4.16 13.34 -11.74
C CYS A 170 4.48 14.75 -12.28
N LYS A 171 3.91 15.13 -13.42
CA LYS A 171 4.17 16.43 -14.07
C LYS A 171 3.36 17.59 -13.47
N GLU A 172 2.15 17.34 -12.97
CA GLU A 172 1.30 18.39 -12.37
C GLU A 172 1.83 18.88 -11.02
N LEU A 173 2.68 18.10 -10.35
CA LEU A 173 3.30 18.45 -9.07
C LEU A 173 4.60 19.24 -9.21
N ALA A 174 5.31 19.11 -10.34
CA ALA A 174 6.52 19.88 -10.61
C ALA A 174 6.22 21.35 -10.94
N ASP A 175 5.07 21.64 -11.57
CA ASP A 175 4.69 23.02 -11.94
C ASP A 175 4.11 23.84 -10.77
N ARG A 176 3.68 23.19 -9.67
CA ARG A 176 3.21 23.88 -8.45
C ARG A 176 4.34 24.43 -7.57
N SER A 177 5.61 24.13 -7.87
CA SER A 177 6.76 24.64 -7.11
C SER A 177 7.09 26.12 -7.41
N GLY A 178 6.27 26.82 -8.20
CA GLY A 178 6.49 28.21 -8.62
C GLY A 178 5.65 29.29 -7.93
N GLU A 179 4.65 28.93 -7.11
CA GLU A 179 3.82 29.94 -6.45
C GLU A 179 4.44 30.42 -5.13
N ASN A 180 5.01 31.62 -5.20
CA ASN A 180 5.57 32.38 -4.10
C ASN A 180 4.41 32.98 -3.26
N PRO A 181 4.18 32.58 -1.99
CA PRO A 181 3.05 33.09 -1.21
C PRO A 181 3.43 34.42 -0.55
N LEU A 182 3.54 35.47 -1.35
CA LEU A 182 3.66 36.84 -0.89
C LEU A 182 2.55 37.67 -1.54
N SER A 183 1.34 37.56 -1.00
CA SER A 183 0.41 38.69 -0.84
C SER A 183 -0.96 38.15 -0.43
N SER A 184 -1.33 38.36 0.84
CA SER A 184 -2.55 39.03 1.30
C SER A 184 -2.96 38.55 2.70
N THR A 185 -3.43 39.51 3.49
CA THR A 185 -3.78 39.46 4.91
C THR A 185 -4.58 38.23 5.35
N PRO A 186 -4.27 37.61 6.51
CA PRO A 186 -4.81 36.30 6.87
C PRO A 186 -6.17 36.43 7.56
N THR A 187 -7.23 36.09 6.84
CA THR A 187 -8.39 35.46 7.47
C THR A 187 -8.09 33.98 7.42
N VAL A 188 -7.46 33.41 8.46
CA VAL A 188 -6.99 32.01 8.43
C VAL A 188 -8.21 31.09 8.50
N VAL A 189 -8.84 30.84 7.35
CA VAL A 189 -9.56 29.60 7.16
C VAL A 189 -8.48 28.53 7.10
N GLN A 190 -8.29 27.81 8.20
CA GLN A 190 -7.35 26.70 8.27
C GLN A 190 -7.88 25.59 7.36
N THR A 191 -7.40 25.57 6.13
CA THR A 191 -7.71 24.49 5.18
C THR A 191 -6.88 23.26 5.56
N PRO A 192 -7.49 22.06 5.60
CA PRO A 192 -6.74 20.84 5.86
C PRO A 192 -5.61 20.65 4.84
N ALA A 193 -4.50 20.05 5.26
CA ALA A 193 -3.42 19.69 4.34
C ALA A 193 -3.82 18.45 3.54
N HIS A 194 -3.57 18.46 2.24
CA HIS A 194 -3.96 17.39 1.31
C HIS A 194 -2.74 16.90 0.54
N TYR A 195 -2.56 15.59 0.49
CA TYR A 195 -1.47 14.92 -0.21
C TYR A 195 -2.04 13.82 -1.10
N GLU A 196 -1.48 13.69 -2.30
CA GLU A 196 -1.88 12.64 -3.24
C GLU A 196 -0.67 12.03 -3.92
N ARG A 197 -0.68 10.70 -4.08
CA ARG A 197 0.21 9.98 -4.98
C ARG A 197 -0.53 8.84 -5.67
N SER A 198 -0.16 8.63 -6.93
CA SER A 198 -0.73 7.56 -7.74
C SER A 198 0.35 6.79 -8.48
N PHE A 199 0.21 5.48 -8.52
CA PHE A 199 1.05 4.58 -9.31
C PHE A 199 0.22 3.46 -9.91
N SER A 200 0.79 2.72 -10.85
CA SER A 200 0.12 1.59 -11.47
C SER A 200 1.01 0.37 -11.67
N LEU A 201 0.40 -0.80 -11.58
CA LEU A 201 1.01 -2.11 -11.81
C LEU A 201 0.43 -2.70 -13.11
N PRO A 202 1.26 -3.18 -14.04
CA PRO A 202 0.78 -3.92 -15.21
C PRO A 202 0.04 -5.19 -14.81
N ILE A 203 -1.09 -5.48 -15.47
CA ILE A 203 -1.88 -6.70 -15.23
C ILE A 203 -2.31 -7.33 -16.57
N THR A 204 -2.76 -8.58 -16.52
CA THR A 204 -3.29 -9.32 -17.67
C THR A 204 -4.79 -9.55 -17.52
N GLN A 205 -5.54 -9.47 -18.63
CA GLN A 205 -6.95 -9.88 -18.66
C GLN A 205 -7.05 -11.37 -18.98
N LEU A 206 -7.80 -12.09 -18.15
CA LEU A 206 -8.17 -13.50 -18.27
C LEU A 206 -9.58 -13.63 -18.88
N PRO A 207 -10.05 -14.86 -19.20
CA PRO A 207 -11.43 -15.09 -19.62
C PRO A 207 -12.46 -14.51 -18.64
N ASN A 208 -13.64 -14.16 -19.15
CA ASN A 208 -14.74 -13.57 -18.37
C ASN A 208 -14.33 -12.28 -17.62
N GLN A 209 -13.43 -11.49 -18.19
CA GLN A 209 -12.94 -10.22 -17.61
C GLN A 209 -12.33 -10.37 -16.21
N GLN A 210 -11.83 -11.57 -15.86
CA GLN A 210 -10.98 -11.71 -14.70
C GLN A 210 -9.62 -11.06 -14.97
N TYR A 211 -8.89 -10.71 -13.91
CA TYR A 211 -7.60 -10.03 -14.04
C TYR A 211 -6.53 -10.74 -13.22
N ALA A 212 -5.29 -10.70 -13.70
CA ALA A 212 -4.17 -11.35 -13.03
C ALA A 212 -2.90 -10.51 -13.05
N VAL A 213 -2.09 -10.74 -12.02
CA VAL A 213 -0.72 -10.25 -11.88
C VAL A 213 0.15 -11.42 -11.46
N ALA A 214 1.34 -11.57 -12.06
CA ALA A 214 2.28 -12.66 -11.75
C ALA A 214 1.64 -14.06 -11.69
N ASN A 215 0.82 -14.41 -12.69
CA ASN A 215 0.09 -15.69 -12.77
C ASN A 215 -0.94 -15.94 -11.63
N MET A 216 -1.29 -14.90 -10.88
CA MET A 216 -2.30 -14.96 -9.82
C MET A 216 -3.49 -14.09 -10.21
N ARG A 217 -4.69 -14.69 -10.22
CA ARG A 217 -5.94 -13.95 -10.35
C ARG A 217 -6.07 -13.02 -9.14
N ILE A 218 -6.45 -11.77 -9.38
CA ILE A 218 -6.69 -10.79 -8.32
C ILE A 218 -8.06 -11.09 -7.70
N GLU A 219 -8.08 -11.36 -6.40
CA GLU A 219 -9.31 -11.63 -5.63
C GLU A 219 -9.44 -10.73 -4.40
N GLN A 220 -8.30 -10.37 -3.79
CA GLN A 220 -8.22 -9.46 -2.65
C GLN A 220 -7.17 -8.40 -2.92
N ILE A 221 -7.48 -7.17 -2.51
CA ILE A 221 -6.56 -6.03 -2.53
C ILE A 221 -6.62 -5.38 -1.15
N HIS A 222 -5.48 -5.24 -0.50
CA HIS A 222 -5.37 -4.64 0.82
C HIS A 222 -4.41 -3.44 0.76
N PRO A 223 -4.92 -2.24 0.43
CA PRO A 223 -4.11 -1.04 0.47
C PRO A 223 -3.89 -0.61 1.93
N CYS A 224 -2.64 -0.29 2.25
CA CYS A 224 -2.21 0.13 3.57
C CYS A 224 -1.34 1.39 3.44
N VAL A 225 -1.20 2.13 4.53
CA VAL A 225 -0.31 3.30 4.59
C VAL A 225 0.41 3.32 5.93
N ILE A 226 1.71 3.58 5.88
CA ILE A 226 2.52 3.99 7.02
C ILE A 226 2.76 5.48 6.87
N LEU A 227 2.32 6.29 7.82
CA LEU A 227 2.66 7.71 7.90
C LEU A 227 3.76 7.90 8.94
N TRP A 228 4.91 8.41 8.51
CA TRP A 228 6.05 8.64 9.39
C TRP A 228 6.15 10.12 9.79
N PHE A 229 6.13 10.38 11.09
CA PHE A 229 6.25 11.69 11.72
C PHE A 229 7.60 11.83 12.45
N GLY A 230 8.68 11.28 11.89
CA GLY A 230 10.04 11.37 12.42
C GLY A 230 10.38 10.29 13.47
N GLU A 231 9.66 10.26 14.58
CA GLU A 231 9.86 9.24 15.64
C GLU A 231 8.60 8.41 15.91
N THR A 232 7.49 8.75 15.27
CA THR A 232 6.20 8.07 15.42
C THR A 232 5.68 7.66 14.06
N ASP A 233 5.38 6.38 13.93
CA ASP A 233 4.79 5.70 12.80
C ASP A 233 3.32 5.43 13.07
N LEU A 234 2.46 5.85 12.15
CA LEU A 234 1.02 5.61 12.21
C LEU A 234 0.61 4.66 11.09
N TYR A 235 -0.07 3.58 11.47
CA TYR A 235 -0.43 2.48 10.56
C TYR A 235 -1.90 2.55 10.17
N PHE A 236 -2.18 2.55 8.86
CA PHE A 236 -3.53 2.66 8.32
C PHE A 236 -3.85 1.50 7.39
N ALA A 237 -5.01 0.87 7.60
CA ALA A 237 -5.55 -0.17 6.74
C ALA A 237 -7.08 -0.18 6.80
N SER A 238 -7.74 -0.88 5.87
CA SER A 238 -9.21 -1.05 5.92
C SER A 238 -9.66 -1.94 7.10
N GLY A 239 -8.77 -2.84 7.54
CA GLY A 239 -8.95 -3.72 8.69
C GLY A 239 -7.58 -4.03 9.30
N HIS A 240 -7.53 -4.21 10.62
CA HIS A 240 -6.29 -4.40 11.38
C HIS A 240 -6.33 -5.69 12.20
N ALA A 241 -5.22 -6.43 12.15
CA ALA A 241 -4.86 -7.35 13.21
C ALA A 241 -4.46 -6.59 14.48
N SER A 242 -4.44 -7.28 15.62
CA SER A 242 -3.93 -6.71 16.88
C SER A 242 -2.87 -7.66 17.47
N PRO A 243 -1.58 -7.27 17.47
CA PRO A 243 -1.03 -5.99 17.01
C PRO A 243 -1.15 -5.80 15.47
N PRO A 244 -0.99 -4.57 14.95
CA PRO A 244 -1.08 -4.28 13.53
C PRO A 244 -0.13 -5.15 12.71
N ASP A 245 -0.67 -5.82 11.71
CA ASP A 245 0.06 -6.71 10.82
C ASP A 245 -0.62 -6.74 9.45
N PHE A 246 -0.12 -5.94 8.51
CA PHE A 246 -0.68 -5.84 7.17
C PHE A 246 -0.60 -7.15 6.38
N HIS A 247 0.29 -8.07 6.75
CA HIS A 247 0.41 -9.38 6.11
C HIS A 247 -0.70 -10.36 6.51
N ASN A 248 -1.50 -10.04 7.54
CA ASN A 248 -2.55 -10.94 7.99
C ASN A 248 -3.77 -10.89 7.06
N ARG A 249 -3.81 -11.88 6.16
CA ARG A 249 -4.82 -12.03 5.11
C ARG A 249 -6.26 -12.16 5.62
N ASP A 250 -6.47 -12.50 6.90
CA ASP A 250 -7.80 -12.54 7.53
C ASP A 250 -8.51 -11.16 7.49
N TYR A 251 -7.73 -10.07 7.36
CA TYR A 251 -8.23 -8.68 7.37
C TYR A 251 -8.31 -8.04 5.98
N TRP A 252 -7.99 -8.80 4.92
CA TRP A 252 -7.93 -8.26 3.57
C TRP A 252 -9.32 -8.27 2.92
N PRO A 253 -9.80 -7.11 2.42
CA PRO A 253 -11.10 -7.06 1.75
C PRO A 253 -11.04 -7.74 0.38
N ASN A 254 -12.18 -8.30 -0.03
CA ASN A 254 -12.35 -8.77 -1.40
C ASN A 254 -12.27 -7.58 -2.37
N PHE A 255 -11.69 -7.84 -3.53
CA PHE A 255 -11.71 -6.91 -4.66
C PHE A 255 -12.83 -7.33 -5.59
N GLU A 256 -13.91 -6.55 -5.60
CA GLU A 256 -15.13 -6.87 -6.34
C GLU A 256 -14.93 -6.55 -7.82
N LEU A 257 -14.42 -7.51 -8.59
CA LEU A 257 -14.23 -7.43 -10.04
C LEU A 257 -15.52 -7.21 -10.83
#